data_AF-R7V1G3-F1
#
_entry.id   AF-R7V1G3-F1
#
_cell.length_a   1.000
_cell.length_b   1.000
_cell.length_c   1.000
_cell.angle_alpha   90.00
_cell.angle_beta   90.00
_cell.angle_gamma   90.00
#
_symmetry.space_group_name_H-M   'P 1'
#
loop_
_entity.id
_entity.type
_entity.pdbx_description
1 polymer ?
#
loop_
_entity_poly.entity_id
_entity_poly.type
_entity_poly.pdbx_seq_one_letter_code
_entity_poly.pdbx_strand_id
1 'polypeptide(L)' 'DAHRALELLEEYHSRLSATQDKQLRNAIERVIRIFKSRLFQALLDIQEFYEITLLNDQKTPHQKTIETLQIASKWE' A
#
# COMPACT_ATOMS: atom_id res chain seq x y z
N ASP A 1 9.06 -10.42 0.73
CA ASP A 1 8.51 -10.63 2.09
C ASP A 1 7.08 -10.14 2.33
N ALA A 2 6.69 -8.88 2.08
CA ALA A 2 5.30 -8.43 2.29
C ALA A 2 4.26 -9.15 1.40
N HIS A 3 4.59 -9.42 0.14
CA HIS A 3 3.69 -10.14 -0.78
C HIS A 3 3.40 -11.57 -0.29
N ARG A 4 4.44 -12.26 0.21
CA ARG A 4 4.34 -13.60 0.78
C ARG A 4 3.50 -13.64 2.06
N ALA A 5 3.60 -12.61 2.90
CA ALA A 5 2.78 -12.51 4.11
C ALA A 5 1.28 -12.38 3.80
N LEU A 6 0.93 -11.56 2.79
CA LEU A 6 -0.46 -11.42 2.35
C LEU A 6 -0.98 -12.72 1.72
N GLU A 7 -0.17 -13.37 0.88
CA GLU A 7 -0.50 -14.65 0.25
C GLU A 7 -0.83 -15.74 1.28
N LEU A 8 -0.02 -15.87 2.34
CA LEU A 8 -0.27 -16.83 3.43
C LEU A 8 -1.60 -16.58 4.14
N LEU A 9 -1.97 -15.30 4.34
CA LEU A 9 -3.23 -14.92 4.97
C LEU A 9 -4.43 -15.22 4.07
N GLU A 10 -4.30 -14.96 2.77
CA GLU A 10 -5.31 -15.30 1.76
C GLU A 10 -5.48 -16.82 1.62
N GLU A 11 -4.39 -17.57 1.67
CA GLU A 11 -4.41 -19.03 1.66
C GLU A 11 -5.13 -19.57 2.89
N TYR A 12 -4.81 -19.08 4.10
CA TYR A 12 -5.52 -19.47 5.31
C TYR A 12 -7.01 -19.12 5.24
N HIS A 13 -7.35 -17.91 4.79
CA HIS A 13 -8.73 -17.49 4.56
C HIS A 13 -9.48 -18.45 3.62
N SER A 14 -8.85 -18.88 2.52
CA SER A 14 -9.46 -19.80 1.55
C SER A 14 -9.78 -21.19 2.11
N ARG A 15 -9.02 -21.63 3.13
CA ARG A 15 -9.20 -22.94 3.78
C ARG A 15 -10.36 -22.95 4.79
N LEU A 16 -10.86 -21.78 5.21
CA LEU A 16 -12.01 -21.64 6.11
C LEU A 16 -13.34 -21.88 5.36
N SER A 17 -13.71 -23.14 5.23
CA SER A 17 -14.93 -23.57 4.52
C SER A 17 -16.08 -23.97 5.45
N ALA A 18 -15.81 -24.28 6.71
CA ALA A 18 -16.84 -24.74 7.64
C ALA A 18 -17.76 -23.60 8.08
N THR A 19 -19.05 -23.90 8.30
CA THR A 19 -20.06 -22.91 8.72
C THR A 19 -19.68 -22.20 10.02
N GLN A 20 -19.02 -22.91 10.94
CA GLN A 20 -18.54 -22.38 12.22
C GLN A 20 -17.42 -21.32 12.05
N ASP A 21 -16.68 -21.36 10.94
CA ASP A 21 -15.56 -20.44 10.68
C ASP A 21 -16.02 -19.12 10.05
N LYS A 22 -17.31 -18.97 9.74
CA LYS A 22 -17.84 -17.82 8.98
C LYS A 22 -17.46 -16.48 9.59
N GLN A 23 -17.50 -16.34 10.93
CA GLN A 23 -17.13 -15.09 11.59
C GLN A 23 -15.63 -14.78 11.45
N LEU A 24 -14.77 -15.79 11.65
CA LEU A 24 -13.32 -15.65 11.48
C LEU A 24 -12.97 -15.32 10.03
N ARG A 25 -13.59 -16.01 9.07
CA ARG A 25 -13.41 -15.74 7.63
C ARG A 25 -13.72 -14.28 7.29
N ASN A 26 -14.88 -13.78 7.73
CA ASN A 26 -15.27 -12.38 7.51
C ASN A 26 -14.30 -11.38 8.18
N ALA A 27 -13.80 -11.71 9.37
CA ALA A 27 -12.82 -10.87 10.06
C ALA A 27 -11.49 -10.79 9.29
N ILE A 28 -11.00 -11.92 8.78
CA ILE A 28 -9.79 -11.99 7.97
C ILE A 28 -9.96 -11.26 6.64
N GLU A 29 -11.10 -11.44 5.96
CA GLU A 29 -11.41 -10.71 4.73
C GLU A 29 -11.34 -9.19 4.95
N ARG A 30 -11.87 -8.70 6.07
CA ARG A 30 -11.79 -7.28 6.44
C ARG A 30 -10.34 -6.83 6.63
N VAL A 31 -9.50 -7.63 7.28
CA VAL A 31 -8.07 -7.32 7.46
C VAL A 31 -7.36 -7.23 6.12
N ILE A 32 -7.56 -8.22 5.23
CA ILE A 32 -7.00 -8.24 3.87
C ILE A 32 -7.44 -6.98 3.11
N ARG A 33 -8.73 -6.62 3.16
CA ARG A 33 -9.27 -5.45 2.46
C ARG A 33 -8.65 -4.15 2.96
N ILE A 34 -8.53 -3.97 4.27
CA ILE A 34 -7.91 -2.79 4.87
C ILE A 34 -6.44 -2.70 4.46
N PHE A 35 -5.71 -3.80 4.51
CA PHE A 35 -4.31 -3.85 4.12
C PHE A 35 -4.12 -3.47 2.65
N LYS A 36 -4.87 -4.09 1.74
CA LYS A 36 -4.84 -3.77 0.29
C LYS A 36 -5.19 -2.31 0.03
N SER A 37 -6.18 -1.76 0.72
CA SER A 37 -6.55 -0.35 0.59
C SER A 37 -5.41 0.57 1.03
N ARG A 38 -4.75 0.29 2.17
CA ARG A 38 -3.61 1.09 2.64
C ARG A 38 -2.41 0.99 1.70
N LEU A 39 -2.12 -0.21 1.19
CA LEU A 39 -1.06 -0.41 0.19
C LEU A 39 -1.36 0.40 -1.07
N PHE A 40 -2.60 0.37 -1.56
CA PHE A 40 -3.00 1.14 -2.73
C PHE A 40 -2.86 2.64 -2.51
N GLN A 41 -3.24 3.17 -1.35
CA GLN A 41 -3.03 4.58 -1.02
C GLN A 41 -1.55 4.94 -1.00
N ALA A 42 -0.69 4.13 -0.38
CA ALA A 42 0.76 4.37 -0.38
C ALA A 42 1.34 4.36 -1.81
N LEU A 43 0.83 3.52 -2.70
CA LEU A 43 1.22 3.52 -4.12
C LEU A 43 0.74 4.77 -4.85
N LEU A 44 -0.47 5.26 -4.55
CA LEU A 44 -0.96 6.52 -5.11
C LEU A 44 -0.12 7.70 -4.64
N ASP A 45 0.30 7.73 -3.37
CA ASP A 45 1.17 8.79 -2.84
C ASP A 45 2.52 8.84 -3.61
N ILE A 46 3.09 7.67 -3.93
CA ILE A 46 4.30 7.57 -4.76
C ILE A 46 4.03 8.03 -6.19
N GLN A 47 2.91 7.63 -6.78
CA GLN A 47 2.54 8.04 -8.13
C GLN A 47 2.33 9.55 -8.22
N GLU A 48 1.60 10.14 -7.28
CA GLU A 48 1.37 11.58 -7.20
C GLU A 48 2.69 12.34 -7.10
N PHE A 49 3.60 11.91 -6.22
CA PHE A 49 4.93 12.49 -6.13
C PHE A 49 5.69 12.42 -7.45
N TYR A 50 5.69 11.25 -8.11
CA TYR A 50 6.34 11.06 -9.39
C TYR A 50 5.80 12.01 -10.46
N GLU A 51 4.47 12.17 -10.55
CA GLU A 51 3.81 13.03 -11.53
C GLU A 51 4.02 14.53 -11.25
N ILE A 52 3.79 14.97 -10.01
CA ILE A 52 3.81 16.39 -9.63
C ILE A 52 5.24 16.93 -9.50
N THR A 53 6.20 16.08 -9.10
CA THR A 53 7.58 16.49 -8.83
C THR A 53 8.52 16.04 -9.93
N LEU A 54 8.60 14.74 -10.19
CA LEU A 54 9.67 14.19 -11.02
C LEU A 54 9.41 14.39 -12.52
N LEU A 55 8.16 14.25 -12.98
CA LEU A 55 7.76 14.50 -14.37
C LEU A 55 7.51 15.97 -14.70
N ASN A 56 7.57 16.87 -13.72
CA ASN A 56 7.34 18.29 -13.97
C ASN A 56 8.57 18.94 -14.61
N ASP A 57 8.49 19.25 -15.90
CA ASP A 57 9.57 19.88 -16.67
C ASP A 57 9.82 21.36 -16.32
N GLN A 58 8.90 22.01 -15.62
CA GLN A 58 9.08 23.38 -15.12
C GLN A 58 9.91 23.43 -13.83
N LYS A 59 10.15 22.28 -13.19
CA LYS A 59 10.99 22.19 -11.98
C LYS A 59 12.43 21.91 -12.35
N THR A 60 13.33 22.72 -11.81
CA THR A 60 14.77 22.48 -11.90
C THR A 60 15.17 21.22 -11.12
N PRO A 61 16.30 20.56 -11.46
CA PRO A 61 16.81 19.44 -10.69
C PRO A 61 16.97 19.75 -9.20
N HIS A 62 17.41 20.97 -8.85
CA HIS A 62 17.55 21.40 -7.47
C HIS A 62 16.22 21.43 -6.70
N GLN A 63 15.16 21.97 -7.30
CA GLN A 63 13.82 21.96 -6.71
C GLN A 63 13.31 20.53 -6.51
N LYS A 64 13.47 19.66 -7.52
CA LYS A 64 13.10 18.24 -7.43
C LYS A 64 13.83 17.56 -6.27
N THR A 65 15.12 17.83 -6.08
CA THR A 65 15.89 17.29 -4.94
C THR A 65 15.33 17.73 -3.59
N ILE A 66 15.03 19.02 -3.41
CA ILE A 66 14.49 19.53 -2.14
C ILE A 66 13.14 18.86 -1.83
N GLU A 67 12.23 18.82 -2.80
CA GLU A 67 10.91 18.20 -2.62
C GLU A 67 11.01 16.69 -2.35
N THR A 68 11.98 16.00 -2.98
CA THR A 68 12.25 14.59 -2.72
C THR A 68 12.74 14.36 -1.28
N LEU A 69 13.60 15.23 -0.76
CA LEU A 69 14.06 15.14 0.63
C LEU A 69 12.93 15.42 1.63
N GLN A 70 12.05 16.38 1.31
CA GLN A 70 10.89 16.69 2.12
C GLN A 70 9.89 15.54 2.18
N ILE A 71 9.59 14.89 1.05
CA ILE A 71 8.67 13.75 1.05
C ILE A 71 9.26 12.54 1.76
N ALA A 72 10.57 12.30 1.63
CA ALA A 72 11.26 11.24 2.37
C ALA A 72 11.13 11.48 3.89
N SER A 73 11.42 12.70 4.37
CA SER A 73 11.26 13.04 5.79
C SER A 73 9.82 12.97 6.28
N LYS A 74 8.81 13.10 5.40
CA LYS A 74 7.40 12.96 5.75
C LYS A 74 6.98 11.49 5.90
N TRP A 75 7.67 10.58 5.20
CA TRP A 75 7.36 9.15 5.17
C TRP A 75 8.21 8.32 6.14
N GLU A 76 9.35 8.86 6.58
CA GLU A 76 10.07 8.39 7.78
C GLU A 76 9.22 8.56 9.05
#